data_AF-A0A674IKW2-F1
#
_entry.id   AF-A0A674IKW2-F1
#
_cell.length_a   1.000
_cell.length_b   1.000
_cell.length_c   1.000
_cell.angle_alpha   90.00
_cell.angle_beta   90.00
_cell.angle_gamma   90.00
#
_symmetry.space_group_name_H-M   'P 1'
#
loop_
_entity.id
_entity.type
_entity.pdbx_description
1 polymer ?
#
loop_
_entity_poly.entity_id
_entity_poly.type
_entity_poly.pdbx_seq_one_letter_code
_entity_poly.pdbx_strand_id
1 'polypeptide(L)'
;EDDVEDIEVLSSSPQNAESEDSKRLRLNCLERQRNKDLRSSFLTLRDHVPELVKNEKAAKILILTKATDYIHSLQAEEHKLLLEKEKLQARQQQLLMEIEHMETFTATLCNFRGYHLYFCGNFL
;
A
#
# COMPACT_ATOMS: atom_id res chain seq x y z
N GLU A 1 29.26 19.00 0.85
CA GLU A 1 30.19 19.54 -0.15
C GLU A 1 30.59 18.35 -1.00
N ASP A 2 30.39 18.46 -2.32
CA ASP A 2 30.49 17.40 -3.37
C ASP A 2 29.16 17.05 -4.06
N ASP A 3 28.17 17.94 -4.01
CA ASP A 3 27.02 17.91 -4.90
C ASP A 3 27.20 18.99 -6.00
N VAL A 4 26.93 18.60 -7.26
CA VAL A 4 26.69 19.46 -8.44
C VAL A 4 27.90 19.90 -9.30
N GLU A 5 28.62 18.99 -9.97
CA GLU A 5 29.50 19.45 -11.07
C GLU A 5 29.72 18.53 -12.30
N ASP A 6 28.98 17.43 -12.49
CA ASP A 6 29.20 16.56 -13.67
C ASP A 6 28.02 16.45 -14.65
N ILE A 7 26.92 17.18 -14.44
CA ILE A 7 25.76 17.17 -15.34
C ILE A 7 25.54 18.55 -15.97
N GLU A 8 26.55 19.09 -16.66
CA GLU A 8 26.30 20.23 -17.57
C GLU A 8 27.18 20.29 -18.84
N VAL A 9 28.10 19.34 -19.07
CA VAL A 9 29.08 19.48 -20.18
C VAL A 9 28.73 18.69 -21.46
N LEU A 10 27.46 18.35 -21.71
CA LEU A 10 27.09 17.60 -22.93
C LEU A 10 25.96 18.21 -23.77
N SER A 11 25.51 19.42 -23.45
CA SER A 11 24.48 20.12 -24.24
C SER A 11 25.00 21.42 -24.84
N SER A 12 26.02 21.34 -25.71
CA SER A 12 26.22 22.33 -26.80
C SER A 12 27.50 22.04 -27.59
N SER A 13 27.42 21.16 -28.60
CA SER A 13 28.11 21.49 -29.85
C SER A 13 27.59 20.66 -31.03
N PRO A 14 27.05 21.30 -32.08
CA PRO A 14 26.68 20.63 -33.31
C PRO A 14 27.89 20.61 -34.25
N GLN A 15 28.68 19.53 -34.28
CA GLN A 15 29.63 19.35 -35.39
C GLN A 15 30.09 17.90 -35.57
N ASN A 16 29.76 17.39 -36.76
CA ASN A 16 30.26 16.18 -37.40
C ASN A 16 31.79 16.02 -37.24
N ALA A 17 32.22 15.25 -36.25
CA ALA A 17 33.42 14.38 -36.23
C ALA A 17 33.69 13.94 -34.78
N GLU A 18 32.79 13.16 -34.18
CA GLU A 18 33.14 12.49 -32.92
C GLU A 18 34.25 11.48 -33.21
N SER A 19 35.46 11.75 -32.72
CA SER A 19 36.53 10.76 -32.65
C SER A 19 36.03 9.52 -31.90
N GLU A 20 36.53 8.34 -32.27
CA GLU A 20 36.21 7.09 -31.57
C GLU A 20 36.45 7.19 -30.06
N ASP A 21 37.43 7.99 -29.63
CA ASP A 21 37.72 8.23 -28.21
C ASP A 21 36.66 9.09 -27.53
N SER A 22 36.09 10.09 -28.20
CA SER A 22 34.97 10.90 -27.68
C SER A 22 33.71 10.06 -27.48
N LYS A 23 33.43 9.13 -28.40
CA LYS A 23 32.32 8.17 -28.27
C LYS A 23 32.53 7.24 -27.08
N ARG A 24 33.73 6.69 -26.91
CA ARG A 24 34.08 5.82 -25.78
C ARG A 24 33.91 6.52 -24.44
N LEU A 25 34.38 7.76 -24.32
CA LEU A 25 34.23 8.56 -23.11
C LEU A 25 32.75 8.81 -22.78
N ARG A 26 31.96 9.25 -23.77
CA ARG A 26 30.51 9.47 -23.61
C ARG A 26 29.79 8.22 -23.15
N LEU A 27 30.07 7.06 -23.76
CA LEU A 27 29.47 5.79 -23.36
C LEU A 27 29.84 5.40 -21.92
N ASN A 28 31.09 5.62 -21.50
CA ASN A 28 31.52 5.34 -20.13
C ASN A 28 30.81 6.24 -19.10
N CYS A 29 30.65 7.53 -19.39
CA CYS A 29 29.90 8.46 -18.55
C CYS A 29 28.44 8.02 -18.39
N LEU A 30 27.77 7.67 -19.49
CA LEU A 30 26.39 7.19 -19.47
C LEU A 30 26.25 5.89 -18.65
N GLU A 31 27.20 4.96 -18.81
CA GLU A 31 27.21 3.71 -18.06
C GLU A 31 27.48 3.92 -16.57
N ARG A 32 28.34 4.88 -16.20
CA ARG A 32 28.55 5.28 -14.81
C ARG A 32 27.27 5.86 -14.21
N GLN A 33 26.58 6.73 -14.93
CA GLN A 33 25.31 7.30 -14.47
C GLN A 33 24.25 6.21 -14.28
N ARG A 34 24.09 5.31 -15.26
CA ARG A 34 23.20 4.14 -15.14
C ARG A 34 23.50 3.30 -13.91
N ASN A 35 24.78 3.05 -13.62
CA ASN A 35 25.18 2.28 -12.45
C ASN A 35 24.91 3.02 -11.13
N LYS A 36 25.05 4.35 -11.10
CA LYS A 36 24.68 5.19 -9.95
C LYS A 36 23.18 5.11 -9.68
N ASP A 37 22.36 5.28 -10.72
CA ASP A 37 20.90 5.21 -10.63
C ASP A 37 20.44 3.83 -10.16
N LEU A 38 20.99 2.76 -10.74
CA LEU A 38 20.70 1.39 -10.33
C LEU A 38 21.07 1.13 -8.87
N ARG A 39 22.24 1.63 -8.42
CA ARG A 39 22.64 1.53 -7.00
C ARG A 39 21.65 2.25 -6.10
N SER A 40 21.20 3.44 -6.48
CA SER A 40 20.18 4.19 -5.75
C SER A 40 18.88 3.39 -5.63
N SER A 41 18.39 2.81 -6.73
CA SER A 41 17.17 1.99 -6.73
C SER A 41 17.28 0.78 -5.78
N PHE A 42 18.44 0.11 -5.73
CA PHE A 42 18.67 -0.99 -4.79
C PHE A 42 18.67 -0.54 -3.32
N LEU A 43 19.23 0.64 -3.02
CA LEU A 43 19.21 1.20 -1.68
C LEU A 43 17.78 1.55 -1.26
N THR A 44 17.03 2.24 -2.13
CA THR A 44 15.62 2.55 -1.88
C THR A 44 14.81 1.28 -1.66
N LEU A 45 15.00 0.24 -2.48
CA LEU A 45 14.30 -1.03 -2.31
C LEU A 45 14.63 -1.68 -0.96
N ARG A 46 15.91 -1.71 -0.59
CA ARG A 46 16.38 -2.25 0.70
C ARG A 46 15.68 -1.57 1.87
N ASP A 47 15.54 -0.25 1.82
CA ASP A 47 14.94 0.54 2.90
C ASP A 47 13.45 0.22 3.12
N HIS A 48 12.76 -0.34 2.12
CA HIS A 48 11.37 -0.80 2.24
C HIS A 48 11.26 -2.24 2.76
N VAL A 49 12.37 -2.98 2.88
CA VAL A 49 12.37 -4.37 3.33
C VAL A 49 12.79 -4.40 4.81
N PRO A 50 11.89 -4.67 5.77
CA PRO A 50 12.14 -4.52 7.21
C PRO A 50 13.37 -5.28 7.71
N GLU A 51 13.61 -6.48 7.18
CA GLU A 51 14.77 -7.33 7.55
C GLU A 51 16.12 -6.74 7.11
N LEU A 52 16.12 -5.87 6.10
CA LEU A 52 17.34 -5.35 5.47
C LEU A 52 17.67 -3.90 5.83
N VAL A 53 16.76 -3.16 6.46
CA VAL A 53 16.98 -1.76 6.86
C VAL A 53 18.25 -1.58 7.70
N LYS A 54 18.57 -2.55 8.56
CA LYS A 54 19.77 -2.54 9.42
C LYS A 54 21.03 -3.09 8.74
N ASN A 55 20.90 -3.71 7.56
CA ASN A 55 22.00 -4.34 6.85
C ASN A 55 22.43 -3.48 5.66
N GLU A 56 23.30 -2.50 5.93
CA GLU A 56 23.72 -1.54 4.92
C GLU A 56 24.47 -2.18 3.74
N LYS A 57 25.13 -3.32 3.97
CA LYS A 57 25.96 -4.05 3.01
C LYS A 57 25.27 -5.28 2.41
N ALA A 58 23.94 -5.32 2.45
CA ALA A 58 23.18 -6.41 1.84
C ALA A 58 23.52 -6.58 0.35
N ALA A 59 23.76 -7.83 -0.07
CA ALA A 59 24.05 -8.15 -1.46
C ALA A 59 22.82 -7.91 -2.35
N LYS A 60 23.01 -7.52 -3.62
CA LYS A 60 21.92 -7.26 -4.58
C LYS A 60 20.93 -8.43 -4.68
N ILE A 61 21.44 -9.66 -4.78
CA ILE A 61 20.59 -10.85 -4.85
C ILE A 61 19.76 -11.04 -3.59
N LEU A 62 20.33 -10.78 -2.41
CA LEU A 62 19.62 -10.88 -1.14
C LEU A 62 18.51 -9.84 -1.03
N ILE A 63 18.74 -8.60 -1.50
CA ILE A 63 17.71 -7.55 -1.56
C ILE A 63 16.52 -8.03 -2.40
N LEU A 64 16.77 -8.59 -3.59
CA LEU A 64 15.71 -9.09 -4.47
C LEU A 64 14.94 -10.26 -3.85
N THR A 65 15.65 -11.23 -3.28
CA THR A 65 15.02 -12.39 -2.62
C THR A 65 14.14 -11.94 -1.48
N LYS A 66 14.66 -11.11 -0.57
CA LYS A 66 13.91 -10.66 0.60
C LYS A 66 12.78 -9.70 0.26
N ALA A 67 12.92 -8.86 -0.75
CA ALA A 67 11.82 -8.04 -1.24
C ALA A 67 10.68 -8.91 -1.80
N THR A 68 11.01 -9.96 -2.55
CA THR A 68 10.02 -10.90 -3.10
C THR A 68 9.30 -11.65 -1.99
N ASP A 69 10.04 -12.18 -1.02
CA ASP A 69 9.48 -12.87 0.14
C ASP A 69 8.56 -11.92 0.95
N TYR A 70 8.99 -10.66 1.11
CA TYR A 70 8.20 -9.67 1.82
C TYR A 70 6.88 -9.34 1.10
N ILE A 71 6.90 -9.19 -0.22
CA ILE A 71 5.67 -9.01 -1.01
C ILE A 71 4.71 -10.18 -0.80
N HIS A 72 5.19 -11.43 -0.86
CA HIS A 72 4.34 -12.60 -0.62
C HIS A 72 3.74 -12.60 0.79
N SER A 73 4.52 -12.20 1.80
CA SER A 73 4.02 -12.10 3.17
C SER A 73 2.92 -11.04 3.31
N LEU A 74 3.10 -9.87 2.68
CA LEU A 74 2.11 -8.79 2.69
C LEU A 74 0.82 -9.20 1.97
N GLN A 75 0.92 -9.90 0.85
CA GLN A 75 -0.24 -10.43 0.13
C GLN A 75 -1.04 -11.45 0.96
N ALA A 76 -0.34 -12.32 1.69
CA ALA A 76 -0.98 -13.28 2.59
C ALA A 76 -1.67 -12.57 3.77
N GLU A 77 -1.03 -11.55 4.33
CA GLU A 77 -1.60 -10.72 5.41
C GLU A 77 -2.81 -9.92 4.92
N GLU A 78 -2.72 -9.28 3.76
CA GLU A 78 -3.83 -8.56 3.12
C GLU A 78 -5.04 -9.48 2.93
N HIS A 79 -4.83 -10.67 2.36
CA HIS A 79 -5.90 -11.64 2.16
C HIS A 79 -6.56 -12.06 3.49
N LYS A 80 -5.76 -12.29 4.54
CA LYS A 80 -6.28 -12.61 5.87
C LYS A 80 -7.11 -11.46 6.44
N LEU A 81 -6.64 -10.22 6.34
CA LEU A 81 -7.34 -9.04 6.82
C LEU A 81 -8.65 -8.79 6.06
N LEU A 82 -8.68 -9.06 4.75
CA LEU A 82 -9.90 -8.97 3.96
C LEU A 82 -10.97 -9.96 4.45
N LEU A 83 -10.60 -11.22 4.70
CA LEU A 83 -11.53 -12.22 5.25
C LEU A 83 -12.04 -11.84 6.64
N GLU A 84 -11.17 -11.29 7.48
CA GLU A 84 -11.57 -10.82 8.81
C GLU A 84 -12.54 -9.65 8.72
N LYS A 85 -12.27 -8.69 7.83
CA LYS A 85 -13.17 -7.56 7.56
C LYS A 85 -14.55 -8.04 7.11
N GLU A 86 -14.63 -8.97 6.16
CA GLU A 86 -15.90 -9.53 5.68
C GLU A 86 -16.68 -10.20 6.81
N LYS A 87 -16.00 -11.00 7.65
CA LYS A 87 -16.61 -11.64 8.81
C LYS A 87 -17.17 -10.63 9.81
N LEU A 88 -16.42 -9.57 10.09
CA LEU A 88 -16.85 -8.50 10.99
C LEU A 88 -18.04 -7.72 10.41
N GLN A 89 -18.04 -7.44 9.11
CA GLN A 89 -19.15 -6.78 8.42
C GLN A 89 -20.43 -7.63 8.45
N ALA A 90 -20.32 -8.94 8.19
CA ALA A 90 -21.44 -9.86 8.30
C ALA A 90 -22.00 -9.89 9.73
N ARG A 91 -21.12 -9.92 10.75
CA ARG A 91 -21.54 -9.89 12.15
C ARG A 91 -22.22 -8.56 12.50
N GLN A 92 -21.71 -7.44 12.01
CA GLN A 92 -22.31 -6.12 12.21
C GLN A 92 -23.73 -6.08 11.62
N GLN A 93 -23.90 -6.56 10.39
CA GLN A 93 -25.21 -6.60 9.73
C GLN A 93 -26.21 -7.47 10.50
N GLN A 94 -25.79 -8.64 10.99
CA GLN A 94 -26.65 -9.50 11.82
C GLN A 94 -27.13 -8.79 13.08
N LEU A 95 -26.23 -8.09 13.79
CA LEU A 95 -26.57 -7.36 15.00
C LEU A 95 -27.52 -6.18 14.71
N LEU A 96 -27.32 -5.47 13.60
CA LEU A 96 -28.22 -4.39 13.19
C LEU A 96 -29.63 -4.91 12.88
N MET A 97 -29.74 -6.04 12.18
CA MET A 97 -31.03 -6.68 11.92
C MET A 97 -31.72 -7.13 13.22
N GLU A 98 -30.95 -7.64 14.19
CA GLU A 98 -31.50 -8.06 15.49
C GLU A 98 -32.01 -6.85 16.29
N ILE A 99 -31.29 -5.73 16.28
CA ILE A 99 -31.74 -4.49 16.91
C ILE A 99 -33.02 -3.98 16.24
N GLU A 100 -33.07 -3.91 14.91
CA GLU A 100 -34.24 -3.45 14.17
C GLU A 100 -35.47 -4.34 14.45
N HIS A 101 -35.28 -5.66 14.49
CA HIS A 101 -36.33 -6.60 14.86
C HIS A 101 -36.86 -6.35 16.28
N MET A 102 -35.98 -6.08 17.24
CA MET A 102 -36.38 -5.77 18.62
C MET A 102 -37.10 -4.42 18.74
N GLU A 103 -36.66 -3.39 18.01
CA GLU A 103 -37.31 -2.09 17.95
C GLU A 103 -38.72 -2.17 17.33
N THR A 104 -38.86 -2.89 16.23
CA THR A 104 -40.17 -3.12 15.59
C THR A 104 -41.11 -3.96 16.45
N PHE A 105 -40.59 -5.01 17.11
CA PHE A 105 -41.37 -5.84 18.03
C PHE A 105 -41.86 -5.05 19.24
N THR A 106 -40.99 -4.25 19.87
CA THR A 106 -41.36 -3.39 21.00
C THR A 106 -42.38 -2.32 20.60
N ALA A 107 -42.22 -1.67 19.44
CA ALA A 107 -43.22 -0.74 18.92
C ALA A 107 -44.57 -1.41 18.66
N THR A 108 -44.57 -2.64 18.14
CA THR A 108 -45.81 -3.42 17.89
C THR A 108 -46.49 -3.81 19.20
N LEU A 109 -45.73 -4.28 20.20
CA LEU A 109 -46.28 -4.61 21.52
C LEU A 109 -46.79 -3.38 22.28
N CYS A 110 -46.09 -2.24 22.19
CA CYS A 110 -46.56 -0.97 22.76
C CYS A 110 -47.84 -0.49 22.09
N ASN A 111 -47.94 -0.58 20.76
CA ASN A 111 -49.19 -0.31 20.06
C ASN A 111 -50.30 -1.25 20.54
N PHE A 112 -50.06 -2.56 20.58
CA PHE A 112 -51.07 -3.55 21.00
C PHE A 112 -51.55 -3.31 22.45
N ARG A 113 -50.63 -3.05 23.39
CA ARG A 113 -50.99 -2.66 24.77
C ARG A 113 -51.73 -1.32 24.81
N GLY A 114 -51.32 -0.32 24.04
CA GLY A 114 -52.00 0.96 23.91
C GLY A 114 -53.44 0.80 23.40
N TYR A 115 -53.64 0.05 22.32
CA TYR A 115 -54.98 -0.30 21.81
C TYR A 115 -55.82 -1.06 22.84
N HIS A 116 -55.22 -2.01 23.58
CA HIS A 116 -55.92 -2.72 24.65
C HIS A 116 -56.35 -1.81 25.80
N LEU A 117 -55.50 -0.86 26.20
CA LEU A 117 -55.86 0.17 27.20
C LEU A 117 -56.96 1.12 26.69
N TYR A 118 -56.92 1.51 25.41
CA TYR A 118 -57.96 2.34 24.78
C TYR A 118 -59.30 1.61 24.63
N PHE A 119 -59.28 0.30 24.35
CA PHE A 119 -60.49 -0.50 24.18
C PHE A 119 -61.15 -0.86 25.53
N CYS A 120 -60.35 -1.16 26.56
CA CYS A 120 -60.86 -1.37 27.93
C CYS A 120 -61.40 -0.09 28.59
N GLY A 121 -60.96 1.11 28.15
CA GLY A 121 -61.44 2.39 28.65
C GLY A 121 -62.77 2.88 28.04
N ASN A 122 -63.27 2.25 26.97
CA ASN A 122 -64.51 2.63 26.28
C ASN A 122 -65.73 1.73 26.62
N PHE A 123 -65.63 0.89 27.65
CA PHE A 123 -66.72 0.02 28.09
C PHE A 123 -67.29 0.40 29.47
N LEU A 124 -67.12 1.65 29.89
CA LEU A 124 -67.68 2.18 31.14
C LEU A 124 -68.60 3.38 30.86
#